data_AF-A0A932JG68-F1
#
_entry.id   AF-A0A932JG68-F1
#
_cell.length_a   1.000
_cell.length_b   1.000
_cell.length_c   1.000
_cell.angle_alpha   90.00
_cell.angle_beta   90.00
_cell.angle_gamma   90.00
#
_symmetry.space_group_name_H-M   'P 1'
#
loop_
_entity.id
_entity.type
_entity.pdbx_description
1 polymer ?
#
loop_
_entity_poly.entity_id
_entity_poly.type
_entity_poly.pdbx_seq_one_letter_code
_entity_poly.pdbx_strand_id
1 'polypeptide(L)'
;MALTTSTNTAVNPQELLQSIQNRSFTVGVVGLGYVGLPLAVEFAMKGIKTLGIDIDDRKISSLQRGENYIQDISNDNVRKVMNNGTMAATTDFSRCGECDAIFICVPTPFTPNKDPDISHIVHTKNRYE
;
A
#
# COMPACT_ATOMS: atom_id res chain seq x y z
N MET A 1 -8.72 8.97 40.52
CA MET A 1 -9.34 8.87 39.19
C MET A 1 -8.34 9.43 38.18
N ALA A 2 -7.47 8.58 37.67
CA ALA A 2 -6.60 8.85 36.53
C ALA A 2 -6.30 7.49 35.91
N LEU A 3 -7.09 7.10 34.91
CA LEU A 3 -6.78 5.97 34.05
C LEU A 3 -5.76 6.48 33.02
N THR A 4 -4.48 6.35 33.32
CA THR A 4 -3.44 6.44 32.31
C THR A 4 -3.44 5.14 31.51
N THR A 5 -4.22 5.10 30.43
CA THR A 5 -4.02 4.08 29.39
C THR A 5 -2.79 4.48 28.59
N SER A 6 -1.62 4.02 29.05
CA SER A 6 -0.42 3.96 28.21
C SER A 6 -0.70 2.98 27.08
N THR A 7 -1.11 3.46 25.91
CA THR A 7 -1.16 2.64 24.70
C THR A 7 0.29 2.36 24.29
N ASN A 8 0.83 1.26 24.79
CA ASN A 8 2.10 0.73 24.31
C ASN A 8 1.88 0.26 22.86
N THR A 9 2.14 1.15 21.90
CA THR A 9 2.11 0.96 20.44
C THR A 9 3.28 0.09 19.92
N ALA A 10 3.95 -0.64 20.80
CA ALA A 10 4.97 -1.60 20.38
C ALA A 10 4.28 -2.81 19.74
N VAL A 11 4.35 -2.92 18.42
CA VAL A 11 3.97 -4.13 17.68
C VAL A 11 4.68 -5.32 18.34
N ASN A 12 3.91 -6.29 18.83
CA ASN A 12 4.45 -7.50 19.41
C ASN A 12 5.13 -8.31 18.29
N PRO A 13 6.48 -8.50 18.30
CA PRO A 13 7.18 -9.16 17.20
C PRO A 13 6.72 -10.60 16.98
N GLN A 14 6.32 -11.32 18.02
CA GLN A 14 5.83 -12.68 17.91
C GLN A 14 4.46 -12.73 17.23
N GLU A 15 3.56 -11.81 17.55
CA GLU A 15 2.24 -11.71 16.91
C GLU A 15 2.37 -11.35 15.42
N LEU A 16 3.25 -10.40 15.08
CA LEU A 16 3.54 -10.07 13.69
C LEU A 16 4.17 -11.24 12.92
N LEU A 17 5.11 -11.96 13.54
CA LEU A 17 5.70 -13.14 12.89
C LEU A 17 4.66 -14.22 12.63
N GLN A 18 3.73 -14.43 13.57
CA GLN A 18 2.63 -15.37 13.41
C GLN A 18 1.68 -14.93 12.29
N SER A 19 1.35 -13.64 12.18
CA SER A 19 0.48 -13.10 11.13
C SER A 19 1.13 -13.20 9.73
N ILE A 20 2.46 -13.07 9.65
CA ILE A 20 3.20 -13.30 8.40
C ILE A 20 3.16 -14.78 8.02
N GLN A 21 3.39 -15.69 8.97
CA GLN A 21 3.38 -17.13 8.73
C GLN A 21 2.02 -17.65 8.25
N ASN A 22 0.93 -17.15 8.83
CA ASN A 22 -0.43 -17.55 8.47
C ASN A 22 -1.06 -16.66 7.36
N ARG A 23 -0.33 -15.64 6.88
CA ARG A 23 -0.78 -14.63 5.88
C ARG A 23 -2.02 -13.82 6.30
N SER A 24 -2.24 -13.64 7.59
CA SER A 24 -3.38 -12.88 8.12
C SER A 24 -3.07 -11.39 8.34
N PHE A 25 -1.98 -10.87 7.75
CA PHE A 25 -1.59 -9.47 7.80
C PHE A 25 -2.11 -8.69 6.59
N THR A 26 -2.18 -7.37 6.72
CA THR A 26 -2.63 -6.44 5.69
C THR A 26 -1.46 -5.58 5.21
N VAL A 27 -1.28 -5.50 3.89
CA VAL A 27 -0.23 -4.71 3.25
C VAL A 27 -0.82 -3.44 2.64
N GLY A 28 -0.26 -2.28 2.99
CA GLY A 28 -0.48 -1.02 2.29
C GLY A 28 0.58 -0.81 1.21
N VAL A 29 0.19 -0.36 0.02
CA VAL A 29 1.13 0.08 -1.02
C VAL A 29 0.78 1.49 -1.47
N VAL A 30 1.69 2.43 -1.29
CA VAL A 30 1.47 3.85 -1.57
C VAL A 30 2.25 4.26 -2.81
N GLY A 31 1.54 4.80 -3.79
CA GLY A 31 2.03 5.03 -5.14
C GLY A 31 1.77 3.81 -6.03
N LEU A 32 0.65 3.81 -6.75
CA LEU A 32 0.23 2.73 -7.65
C LEU A 32 0.72 2.99 -9.08
N GLY A 33 2.00 3.35 -9.19
CA GLY A 33 2.71 3.49 -10.45
C GLY A 33 3.29 2.16 -10.93
N TYR A 34 4.31 2.28 -11.79
CA TYR A 34 5.00 1.14 -12.41
C TYR A 34 5.57 0.12 -11.40
N VAL A 35 5.98 0.55 -10.20
CA VAL A 35 6.50 -0.35 -9.15
C VAL A 35 5.40 -0.79 -8.19
N GLY A 36 4.61 0.15 -7.67
CA GLY A 36 3.68 -0.15 -6.59
C GLY A 36 2.46 -0.95 -7.01
N LEU A 37 1.91 -0.74 -8.22
CA LEU A 37 0.76 -1.55 -8.66
C LEU A 37 1.15 -3.03 -8.83
N PRO A 38 2.26 -3.39 -9.52
CA PRO A 38 2.70 -4.79 -9.58
C PRO A 38 2.96 -5.41 -8.22
N LEU A 39 3.59 -4.66 -7.30
CA LEU A 39 3.83 -5.13 -5.93
C LEU A 39 2.51 -5.43 -5.19
N ALA A 40 1.55 -4.53 -5.27
CA ALA A 40 0.24 -4.70 -4.63
C ALA A 40 -0.52 -5.91 -5.18
N VAL A 41 -0.51 -6.08 -6.51
CA VAL A 41 -1.16 -7.21 -7.19
C VAL A 41 -0.51 -8.52 -6.79
N GLU A 42 0.82 -8.59 -6.68
CA GLU A 42 1.49 -9.82 -6.27
C GLU A 42 1.15 -10.25 -4.83
N PHE A 43 1.12 -9.32 -3.88
CA PHE A 43 0.65 -9.64 -2.52
C PHE A 43 -0.78 -10.18 -2.53
N ALA A 44 -1.67 -9.50 -3.27
CA ALA A 44 -3.06 -9.92 -3.36
C ALA A 44 -3.23 -11.29 -4.05
N MET A 45 -2.42 -11.58 -5.08
CA MET A 45 -2.41 -12.89 -5.73
C MET A 45 -1.94 -14.02 -4.82
N LYS A 46 -1.15 -13.71 -3.78
CA LYS A 46 -0.78 -14.66 -2.71
C LYS A 46 -1.83 -14.77 -1.60
N GLY A 47 -2.97 -14.10 -1.73
CA GLY A 47 -4.07 -14.15 -0.77
C GLY A 47 -3.90 -13.22 0.44
N ILE A 48 -2.93 -12.30 0.39
CA ILE A 48 -2.69 -11.32 1.45
C ILE A 48 -3.60 -10.13 1.18
N LYS A 49 -4.27 -9.61 2.21
CA LYS A 49 -5.12 -8.42 2.05
C LYS A 49 -4.23 -7.22 1.70
N THR A 50 -4.58 -6.53 0.61
CA THR A 50 -3.77 -5.42 0.12
C THR A 50 -4.60 -4.16 -0.07
N LEU A 51 -4.14 -3.04 0.48
CA LEU A 51 -4.68 -1.71 0.26
C LEU A 51 -3.72 -0.89 -0.60
N GLY A 52 -4.10 -0.62 -1.84
CA GLY A 52 -3.41 0.33 -2.71
C GLY A 52 -3.86 1.76 -2.47
N ILE A 53 -2.91 2.69 -2.40
CA ILE A 53 -3.18 4.11 -2.17
C ILE A 53 -2.42 4.95 -3.19
N ASP A 54 -3.10 5.84 -3.89
CA ASP A 54 -2.48 6.78 -4.84
C ASP A 54 -3.21 8.12 -4.75
N ILE A 55 -2.57 9.21 -5.15
CA ILE A 55 -3.24 10.53 -5.19
C ILE A 55 -4.07 10.72 -6.47
N ASP A 56 -3.85 9.90 -7.49
CA ASP A 56 -4.51 10.02 -8.79
C ASP A 56 -5.84 9.24 -8.81
N ASP A 57 -6.96 9.96 -8.63
CA ASP A 57 -8.31 9.40 -8.67
C ASP A 57 -8.60 8.61 -9.95
N ARG A 58 -7.96 8.94 -11.08
CA ARG A 58 -8.16 8.24 -12.34
C ARG A 58 -7.65 6.80 -12.24
N LYS A 59 -6.49 6.60 -11.63
CA LYS A 59 -5.92 5.26 -11.40
C LYS A 59 -6.83 4.45 -10.48
N ILE A 60 -7.28 5.04 -9.38
CA ILE A 60 -8.18 4.37 -8.43
C ILE A 60 -9.48 3.97 -9.11
N SER A 61 -10.08 4.88 -9.89
CA SER A 61 -11.31 4.61 -10.63
C SER A 61 -11.13 3.48 -11.65
N SER A 62 -10.00 3.44 -12.36
CA SER A 62 -9.70 2.33 -13.28
C SER A 62 -9.57 0.99 -12.56
N LEU A 63 -8.83 0.94 -11.44
CA LEU A 63 -8.70 -0.30 -10.66
C LEU A 63 -10.04 -0.79 -10.11
N GLN A 64 -10.89 0.11 -9.63
CA GLN A 64 -12.24 -0.23 -9.14
C GLN A 64 -13.14 -0.81 -10.25
N ARG A 65 -12.87 -0.50 -11.52
CA ARG A 65 -13.50 -1.16 -12.68
C ARG A 65 -12.79 -2.45 -13.13
N GLY A 66 -11.74 -2.87 -12.43
CA GLY A 66 -10.90 -4.01 -12.79
C GLY A 66 -10.03 -3.75 -14.03
N GLU A 67 -9.76 -2.49 -14.35
CA GLU A 67 -8.94 -2.08 -15.49
C GLU A 67 -7.49 -1.88 -15.08
N ASN A 68 -6.58 -2.47 -15.85
CA ASN A 68 -5.15 -2.31 -15.69
C ASN A 68 -4.62 -1.20 -16.62
N TYR A 69 -3.68 -0.41 -16.11
CA TYR A 69 -2.98 0.66 -16.85
C TYR A 69 -1.45 0.49 -16.87
N ILE A 70 -0.92 -0.61 -16.33
CA ILE A 70 0.52 -0.95 -16.34
C ILE A 70 0.75 -2.17 -17.24
N GLN A 71 1.67 -2.04 -18.20
CA GLN A 71 1.94 -3.09 -19.20
C GLN A 71 2.55 -4.36 -18.60
N ASP A 72 3.31 -4.22 -17.52
CA ASP A 72 4.13 -5.30 -16.95
C ASP A 72 3.35 -6.26 -16.03
N ILE A 73 2.02 -6.14 -15.97
CA ILE A 73 1.14 -7.03 -15.21
C ILE A 73 -0.05 -7.48 -16.03
N SER A 74 -0.54 -8.69 -15.74
CA SER A 74 -1.72 -9.24 -16.41
C SER A 74 -2.98 -8.49 -16.03
N ASN A 75 -3.76 -8.08 -17.04
CA ASN A 75 -5.11 -7.52 -16.86
C ASN A 75 -6.01 -8.45 -16.06
N ASP A 76 -5.88 -9.77 -16.26
CA ASP A 76 -6.68 -10.77 -15.56
C ASP A 76 -6.29 -10.88 -14.09
N ASN A 77 -5.01 -10.71 -13.75
CA ASN A 77 -4.58 -10.69 -12.34
C ASN A 77 -5.16 -9.48 -11.62
N VAL A 78 -5.06 -8.28 -12.21
CA VAL A 78 -5.68 -7.06 -11.65
C VAL A 78 -7.18 -7.25 -11.45
N ARG A 79 -7.88 -7.66 -12.51
CA ARG A 79 -9.34 -7.89 -12.43
C ARG A 79 -9.69 -8.91 -11.35
N LYS A 80 -8.93 -10.00 -11.26
CA LYS A 80 -9.16 -11.05 -10.27
C LYS A 80 -9.03 -10.54 -8.84
N VAL A 81 -7.95 -9.83 -8.51
CA VAL A 81 -7.69 -9.35 -7.14
C VAL A 81 -8.62 -8.20 -6.71
N MET A 82 -9.07 -7.39 -7.67
CA MET A 82 -10.08 -6.36 -7.41
C MET A 82 -11.47 -6.98 -7.22
N ASN A 83 -11.88 -7.90 -8.10
CA ASN A 83 -13.21 -8.53 -8.04
C ASN A 83 -13.39 -9.44 -6.82
N ASN A 84 -12.34 -10.17 -6.42
CA ASN A 84 -12.41 -11.04 -5.25
C ASN A 84 -12.19 -10.27 -3.93
N GLY A 85 -11.97 -8.95 -3.99
CA GLY A 85 -11.77 -8.07 -2.83
C GLY A 85 -10.49 -8.33 -2.02
N THR A 86 -9.53 -9.09 -2.56
CA THR A 86 -8.24 -9.30 -1.88
C THR A 86 -7.37 -8.04 -2.00
N MET A 87 -7.59 -7.24 -3.05
CA MET A 87 -7.05 -5.91 -3.19
C MET A 87 -8.17 -4.86 -3.17
N ALA A 88 -7.94 -3.75 -2.46
CA ALA A 88 -8.71 -2.52 -2.56
C ALA A 88 -7.81 -1.36 -2.99
N ALA A 89 -8.38 -0.32 -3.58
CA ALA A 89 -7.65 0.89 -4.00
C ALA A 89 -8.40 2.14 -3.55
N THR A 90 -7.68 3.15 -3.05
CA THR A 90 -8.26 4.41 -2.54
C THR A 90 -7.33 5.60 -2.70
N THR A 91 -7.88 6.81 -2.67
CA THR A 91 -7.13 8.06 -2.53
C THR A 91 -7.05 8.56 -1.08
N ASP A 92 -7.73 7.88 -0.16
CA ASP A 92 -7.77 8.23 1.26
C ASP A 92 -6.56 7.66 2.02
N PHE A 93 -5.62 8.55 2.36
CA PHE A 93 -4.42 8.21 3.14
C PHE A 93 -4.72 7.91 4.61
N SER A 94 -5.87 8.29 5.16
CA SER A 94 -6.20 7.96 6.55
C SER A 94 -6.35 6.46 6.78
N ARG A 95 -6.69 5.72 5.71
CA ARG A 95 -6.83 4.26 5.71
C ARG A 95 -5.51 3.51 5.85
N CYS A 96 -4.38 4.19 5.80
CA CYS A 96 -3.08 3.58 6.07
C CYS A 96 -2.99 2.94 7.46
N GLY A 97 -3.77 3.44 8.43
CA GLY A 97 -3.90 2.83 9.74
C GLY A 97 -4.54 1.43 9.76
N GLU A 98 -5.14 0.99 8.64
CA GLU A 98 -5.66 -0.38 8.47
C GLU A 98 -4.55 -1.42 8.20
N CYS A 99 -3.33 -0.97 7.85
CA CYS A 99 -2.26 -1.83 7.36
C CYS A 99 -1.25 -2.18 8.46
N ASP A 100 -0.81 -3.44 8.47
CA ASP A 100 0.28 -3.91 9.37
C ASP A 100 1.66 -3.53 8.84
N ALA A 101 1.80 -3.42 7.51
CA ALA A 101 3.03 -2.99 6.84
C ALA A 101 2.70 -2.10 5.64
N ILE A 102 3.51 -1.07 5.42
CA ILE A 102 3.32 -0.10 4.32
C ILE A 102 4.57 -0.05 3.45
N PHE A 103 4.39 -0.25 2.15
CA PHE A 103 5.40 -0.05 1.12
C PHE A 103 5.17 1.30 0.44
N ILE A 104 6.19 2.16 0.46
CA ILE A 104 6.15 3.47 -0.19
C ILE A 104 6.88 3.36 -1.53
N CYS A 105 6.11 3.47 -2.62
CA CYS A 105 6.55 3.32 -4.02
C CYS A 105 6.30 4.60 -4.83
N VAL A 106 6.50 5.76 -4.20
CA VAL A 106 6.40 7.06 -4.86
C VAL A 106 7.68 7.38 -5.65
N PRO A 107 7.62 8.18 -6.72
CA PRO A 107 8.81 8.55 -7.49
C PRO A 107 9.86 9.19 -6.58
N THR A 108 11.09 8.68 -6.63
CA THR A 108 12.28 9.31 -6.05
C THR A 108 13.13 9.83 -7.20
N PRO A 109 12.74 10.95 -7.84
CA PRO A 109 13.51 11.50 -8.95
C PRO A 109 14.93 11.82 -8.49
N PHE A 110 15.88 11.84 -9.40
CA PHE A 110 17.24 12.28 -9.06
C PHE A 110 17.37 13.78 -9.28
N THR A 111 18.11 14.45 -8.41
CA THR A 111 18.58 15.82 -8.63
C THR A 111 19.54 15.87 -9.84
N PRO A 112 19.84 17.04 -10.43
CA PRO A 112 20.84 17.18 -11.48
C PRO A 112 22.23 16.61 -11.13
N ASN A 113 22.54 16.49 -9.84
CA ASN A 113 23.78 15.91 -9.33
C ASN A 113 23.72 14.38 -9.14
N LYS A 114 22.63 13.73 -9.55
CA LYS A 114 22.35 12.29 -9.39
C LYS A 114 22.15 11.84 -7.93
N ASP A 115 21.93 12.76 -7.01
CA ASP A 115 21.46 12.43 -5.66
C ASP A 115 19.95 12.13 -5.71
N PRO A 116 19.44 11.14 -4.95
CA PRO A 116 18.01 10.91 -4.86
C PRO A 116 17.31 12.11 -4.22
N ASP A 117 16.34 12.69 -4.90
CA ASP A 117 15.41 13.66 -4.35
C ASP A 117 14.34 12.92 -3.53
N ILE A 118 14.45 13.05 -2.21
CA ILE A 118 13.56 12.40 -1.23
C ILE A 118 12.32 13.23 -0.90
N SER A 119 12.10 14.37 -1.56
CA SER A 119 10.96 15.28 -1.29
C SER A 119 9.61 14.55 -1.35
N HIS A 120 9.43 13.63 -2.30
CA HIS A 120 8.22 12.83 -2.44
C HIS A 120 8.02 11.84 -1.27
N ILE A 121 9.09 11.29 -0.70
CA ILE A 121 9.01 10.42 0.49
C ILE A 121 8.58 11.26 1.70
N VAL A 122 9.20 12.42 1.91
CA VAL A 122 8.86 13.34 3.01
C VAL A 122 7.41 13.84 2.90
N HIS A 123 6.98 14.19 1.69
CA HIS A 123 5.61 14.64 1.46
C HIS A 123 4.59 13.52 1.70
N THR A 124 4.96 12.28 1.35
CA THR A 124 4.17 11.09 1.64
C THR A 124 4.05 10.92 3.15
N LYS A 125 5.16 10.98 3.91
CA LYS A 125 5.16 10.92 5.39
C LYS A 125 4.19 11.92 6.03
N ASN A 126 4.21 13.18 5.60
CA ASN A 126 3.38 14.24 6.17
C ASN A 126 1.87 14.09 5.88
N ARG A 127 1.48 13.17 4.99
CA ARG A 127 0.07 12.84 4.72
C ARG A 127 -0.51 11.79 5.67
N TYR A 128 0.32 11.13 6.49
CA TYR A 128 -0.11 10.15 7.50
C TYR A 128 -0.18 10.72 8.92
N GLU A 129 0.40 11.90 9.16
CA GLU A 129 0.23 12.67 10.40
C GLU A 129 -1.10 13.45 10.36
#